data_AF-E9H1U8-F1
#
_entry.id   AF-E9H1U8-F1
#
_cell.length_a   1.000
_cell.length_b   1.000
_cell.length_c   1.000
_cell.angle_alpha   90.00
_cell.angle_beta   90.00
_cell.angle_gamma   90.00
#
_symmetry.space_group_name_H-M   'P 1'
#
loop_
_entity.id
_entity.type
_entity.pdbx_description
1 polymer ?
#
loop_
_entity_poly.entity_id
_entity_poly.type
_entity_poly.pdbx_seq_one_letter_code
_entity_poly.pdbx_strand_id
1 'polypeptide(L)'
;MAWIPSEKEEKKKLLVQLGKEYRDKCYHCHCLAHFMVTLQEAAKAATIFRKTCDEYQYGESCQLYAGLLRAFKFAGVDPIESFRYDRKGCQLGRAKSCMNTALDIISDGNVRQVVDEEKPDLLVVEMLDRGCNLGCDDSCYLAGGAYLVGVPGLLEKNVSTAYKYDVKACQLGNKLACANLSGALPIKTVGPMSNAFQVRRLQLKINKELSEKSPKLPATT
;
A
#
# COMPACT_ATOMS: atom_id res chain seq x y z
N MET A 1 48.11 27.11 -17.42
CA MET A 1 47.70 25.71 -17.19
C MET A 1 46.19 25.69 -17.03
N ALA A 2 45.47 24.98 -17.90
CA ALA A 2 44.02 24.83 -17.78
C ALA A 2 43.72 23.80 -16.68
N TRP A 3 42.95 24.19 -15.67
CA TRP A 3 42.56 23.29 -14.58
C TRP A 3 41.50 22.31 -15.10
N ILE A 4 41.85 21.02 -15.15
CA ILE A 4 40.92 19.94 -15.50
C ILE A 4 40.17 19.56 -14.22
N PRO A 5 38.82 19.71 -14.17
CA PRO A 5 38.06 19.37 -12.98
C PRO A 5 38.16 17.86 -12.69
N SER A 6 38.21 17.49 -11.41
CA SER A 6 38.12 16.08 -11.03
C SER A 6 36.73 15.51 -11.38
N GLU A 7 36.65 14.20 -11.63
CA GLU A 7 35.40 13.48 -11.93
C GLU A 7 34.30 13.73 -10.87
N LYS A 8 34.71 13.87 -9.59
CA LYS A 8 33.80 14.22 -8.48
C LYS A 8 33.20 15.63 -8.63
N GLU A 9 33.97 16.57 -9.14
CA GLU A 9 33.55 17.96 -9.33
C GLU A 9 32.67 18.11 -10.58
N GLU A 10 32.93 17.33 -11.63
CA GLU A 10 32.05 17.23 -12.80
C GLU A 10 30.71 16.60 -12.43
N LYS A 11 30.72 15.51 -11.67
CA LYS A 11 29.50 14.89 -11.14
C LYS A 11 28.69 15.89 -10.32
N LYS A 12 29.33 16.67 -9.46
CA LYS A 12 28.65 17.71 -8.66
C LYS A 12 28.02 18.80 -9.54
N LYS A 13 28.73 19.27 -10.57
CA LYS A 13 28.18 20.24 -11.52
C LYS A 13 26.97 19.68 -12.29
N LEU A 14 27.07 18.43 -12.75
CA LEU A 14 25.97 17.74 -13.43
C LEU A 14 24.74 17.62 -12.53
N LEU A 15 24.92 17.24 -11.26
CA LEU A 15 23.82 17.16 -10.29
C LEU A 15 23.15 18.51 -10.03
N VAL A 16 23.93 19.59 -9.96
CA VAL A 16 23.39 20.95 -9.82
C VAL A 16 22.58 21.35 -11.06
N GLN A 17 23.06 21.03 -12.27
CA GLN A 17 22.37 21.33 -13.51
C GLN A 17 21.07 20.53 -13.64
N LEU A 18 21.12 19.21 -13.39
CA LEU A 18 19.94 18.35 -13.37
C LEU A 18 18.93 18.82 -12.32
N GLY A 19 19.38 19.19 -11.13
CA GLY A 19 18.50 19.71 -10.08
C GLY A 19 17.77 21.01 -10.47
N LYS A 20 18.38 21.88 -11.30
CA LYS A 20 17.72 23.06 -11.86
C LYS A 20 16.71 22.67 -12.95
N GLU A 21 17.12 21.81 -13.88
CA GLU A 21 16.21 21.34 -14.94
C GLU A 21 14.97 20.63 -14.39
N TYR A 22 15.11 19.83 -13.34
CA TYR A 22 13.98 19.18 -12.67
C TYR A 22 13.05 20.17 -11.95
N ARG A 23 13.58 21.33 -11.53
CA ARG A 23 12.79 22.41 -10.93
C ARG A 23 12.04 23.22 -11.98
N ASP A 24 12.64 23.39 -13.17
CA ASP A 24 12.11 24.25 -14.24
C ASP A 24 11.21 23.50 -15.23
N LYS A 25 11.49 22.22 -15.52
CA LYS A 25 10.75 21.39 -16.50
C LYS A 25 9.56 20.63 -15.89
N CYS A 26 9.60 20.37 -14.60
CA CYS A 26 8.52 19.67 -13.89
C CYS A 26 7.74 20.66 -13.06
N TYR A 27 6.43 20.78 -13.31
CA TYR A 27 5.58 21.77 -12.67
C TYR A 27 5.47 21.69 -11.13
N HIS A 28 6.06 20.71 -10.45
CA HIS A 28 5.91 20.58 -9.00
C HIS A 28 7.13 19.97 -8.33
N CYS A 29 7.36 20.34 -7.07
CA CYS A 29 8.39 19.81 -6.17
C CYS A 29 8.45 18.27 -6.10
N HIS A 30 7.38 17.59 -6.53
CA HIS A 30 7.31 16.14 -6.72
C HIS A 30 8.49 15.56 -7.52
N CYS A 31 8.83 16.12 -8.69
CA CYS A 31 9.90 15.53 -9.52
C CYS A 31 11.28 15.73 -8.89
N LEU A 32 11.48 16.84 -8.17
CA LEU A 32 12.68 17.05 -7.37
C LEU A 32 12.80 15.97 -6.27
N ALA A 33 11.70 15.59 -5.63
CA ALA A 33 11.71 14.52 -4.64
C ALA A 33 12.12 13.17 -5.27
N HIS A 34 11.61 12.85 -6.46
CA HIS A 34 12.07 11.68 -7.21
C HIS A 34 13.58 11.72 -7.49
N PHE A 35 14.10 12.85 -7.95
CA PHE A 35 15.53 13.03 -8.17
C PHE A 35 16.31 12.82 -6.86
N MET A 36 15.85 13.34 -5.72
CA MET A 36 16.48 13.10 -4.41
C MET A 36 16.52 11.62 -4.03
N VAL A 37 15.48 10.83 -4.37
CA VAL A 37 15.52 9.36 -4.18
C VAL A 37 16.65 8.74 -5.01
N THR A 38 16.84 9.16 -6.25
CA THR A 38 17.94 8.65 -7.11
C THR A 38 19.33 8.98 -6.54
N LEU A 39 19.45 10.07 -5.79
CA LEU A 39 20.67 10.47 -5.09
C LEU A 39 20.85 9.78 -3.73
N GLN A 40 19.95 8.87 -3.36
CA GLN A 40 19.92 8.22 -2.04
C GLN A 40 19.67 9.21 -0.89
N GLU A 41 19.09 10.38 -1.20
CA GLU A 41 18.77 11.41 -0.23
C GLU A 41 17.32 11.26 0.27
N ALA A 42 17.00 10.06 0.79
CA ALA A 42 15.63 9.67 1.13
C ALA A 42 14.94 10.62 2.13
N ALA A 43 15.66 11.15 3.13
CA ALA A 43 15.11 12.10 4.09
C ALA A 43 14.70 13.43 3.44
N LYS A 44 15.49 13.93 2.49
CA LYS A 44 15.14 15.14 1.73
C LYS A 44 13.98 14.89 0.79
N ALA A 45 13.98 13.75 0.10
CA ALA A 45 12.86 13.32 -0.74
C ALA A 45 11.56 13.24 0.09
N ALA A 46 11.60 12.61 1.26
CA ALA A 46 10.46 12.47 2.15
C ALA A 46 9.90 13.83 2.58
N THR A 47 10.77 14.79 2.94
CA THR A 47 10.36 16.16 3.29
C THR A 47 9.60 16.83 2.14
N ILE A 48 10.11 16.69 0.92
CA ILE A 48 9.51 17.31 -0.28
C ILE A 48 8.19 16.61 -0.66
N PHE A 49 8.15 15.27 -0.63
CA PHE A 49 6.91 14.52 -0.88
C PHE A 49 5.83 14.86 0.15
N ARG A 50 6.16 14.91 1.44
CA ARG A 50 5.22 15.32 2.50
C ARG A 50 4.63 16.70 2.21
N LYS A 51 5.50 17.70 2.01
CA LYS A 51 5.07 19.07 1.67
C LYS A 51 4.16 19.10 0.44
N THR A 52 4.53 18.34 -0.60
CA THR A 52 3.76 18.29 -1.84
C THR A 52 2.40 17.62 -1.64
N CYS A 53 2.33 16.56 -0.83
CA CYS A 53 1.09 15.91 -0.43
C CYS A 53 0.18 16.86 0.36
N ASP A 54 0.75 17.61 1.31
CA ASP A 54 -0.03 18.43 2.24
C ASP A 54 -0.54 19.73 1.62
N GLU A 55 0.34 20.46 0.95
CA GLU A 55 0.01 21.79 0.42
C GLU A 55 -0.69 21.71 -0.94
N TYR A 56 -0.33 20.73 -1.78
CA TYR A 56 -0.81 20.64 -3.17
C TYR A 56 -1.75 19.47 -3.41
N GLN A 57 -2.07 18.69 -2.37
CA GLN A 57 -2.98 17.54 -2.45
C GLN A 57 -2.58 16.56 -3.56
N TYR A 58 -1.27 16.44 -3.82
CA TYR A 58 -0.77 15.55 -4.86
C TYR A 58 -0.68 14.13 -4.31
N GLY A 59 -1.74 13.33 -4.53
CA GLY A 59 -1.89 12.01 -3.90
C GLY A 59 -0.70 11.05 -4.11
N GLU A 60 0.01 11.15 -5.23
CA GLU A 60 1.19 10.30 -5.49
C GLU A 60 2.35 10.64 -4.57
N SER A 61 2.51 11.93 -4.23
CA SER A 61 3.46 12.33 -3.19
C SER A 61 3.08 11.76 -1.82
N CYS A 62 1.78 11.65 -1.50
CA CYS A 62 1.34 11.02 -0.26
C CYS A 62 1.76 9.53 -0.21
N GLN A 63 1.50 8.80 -1.31
CA GLN A 63 1.89 7.41 -1.46
C GLN A 63 3.40 7.20 -1.32
N LEU A 64 4.19 8.03 -2.00
CA LEU A 64 5.65 7.91 -1.98
C LEU A 64 6.25 8.30 -0.64
N TYR A 65 5.70 9.32 0.02
CA TYR A 65 6.10 9.66 1.38
C TYR A 65 5.84 8.49 2.34
N ALA A 66 4.63 7.93 2.33
CA ALA A 66 4.27 6.75 3.13
C ALA A 66 5.21 5.56 2.85
N GLY A 67 5.55 5.34 1.58
CA GLY A 67 6.51 4.33 1.15
C GLY A 67 7.92 4.55 1.73
N LEU A 68 8.42 5.79 1.73
CA LEU A 68 9.71 6.12 2.32
C LEU A 68 9.70 5.92 3.84
N LEU A 69 8.60 6.27 4.53
CA LEU A 69 8.47 6.00 5.97
C LEU A 69 8.59 4.50 6.28
N ARG A 70 7.89 3.65 5.51
CA ARG A 70 7.97 2.19 5.65
C ARG A 70 9.36 1.64 5.36
N ALA A 71 10.04 2.16 4.34
CA ALA A 71 11.35 1.68 3.92
C ALA A 71 12.48 2.09 4.87
N PHE A 72 12.47 3.33 5.38
CA PHE A 72 13.61 3.91 6.09
C PHE A 72 13.41 4.07 7.60
N LYS A 73 12.18 4.01 8.11
CA LYS A 73 11.86 4.15 9.54
C LYS A 73 12.58 5.32 10.21
N PHE A 74 12.43 6.51 9.62
CA PHE A 74 13.12 7.72 10.10
C PHE A 74 12.87 7.96 11.60
N ALA A 75 13.92 8.30 12.34
CA ALA A 75 13.83 8.55 13.78
C ALA A 75 12.89 9.72 14.09
N GLY A 76 12.08 9.56 15.14
CA GLY A 76 11.12 10.59 15.58
C GLY A 76 9.84 10.71 14.75
N VAL A 77 9.64 9.84 13.76
CA VAL A 77 8.38 9.74 13.01
C VAL A 77 7.44 8.76 13.69
N ASP A 78 6.16 9.12 13.78
CA ASP A 78 5.11 8.27 14.34
C ASP A 78 4.96 6.97 13.51
N PRO A 79 5.04 5.77 14.12
CA PRO A 79 4.92 4.50 13.40
C PRO A 79 3.67 4.36 12.53
N ILE A 80 2.55 5.01 12.89
CA ILE A 80 1.29 4.96 12.11
C ILE A 80 1.16 6.07 11.06
N GLU A 81 2.16 6.95 10.93
CA GLU A 81 2.11 8.06 9.99
C GLU A 81 2.06 7.57 8.53
N SER A 82 2.78 6.51 8.19
CA SER A 82 2.73 5.90 6.86
C SER A 82 1.29 5.53 6.46
N PHE A 83 0.56 4.87 7.36
CA PHE A 83 -0.84 4.52 7.16
C PHE A 83 -1.73 5.76 6.93
N ARG A 84 -1.54 6.83 7.73
CA ARG A 84 -2.32 8.08 7.57
C ARG A 84 -2.11 8.70 6.19
N TYR A 85 -0.88 8.71 5.68
CA TYR A 85 -0.57 9.27 4.37
C TYR A 85 -1.00 8.38 3.21
N ASP A 86 -0.96 7.05 3.35
CA ASP A 86 -1.58 6.17 2.36
C ASP A 86 -3.11 6.35 2.36
N ARG A 87 -3.76 6.45 3.52
CA ARG A 87 -5.20 6.72 3.59
C ARG A 87 -5.56 8.05 2.91
N LYS A 88 -4.77 9.11 3.13
CA LYS A 88 -4.89 10.39 2.42
C LYS A 88 -4.65 10.25 0.91
N GLY A 89 -3.61 9.53 0.49
CA GLY A 89 -3.32 9.26 -0.92
C GLY A 89 -4.48 8.54 -1.63
N CYS A 90 -5.13 7.60 -0.93
CA CYS A 90 -6.32 6.91 -1.42
C CYS A 90 -7.52 7.85 -1.58
N GLN A 91 -7.74 8.75 -0.61
CA GLN A 91 -8.77 9.79 -0.68
C GLN A 91 -8.56 10.70 -1.90
N LEU A 92 -7.30 10.98 -2.23
CA LEU A 92 -6.85 11.74 -3.41
C LEU A 92 -6.77 10.91 -4.71
N GLY A 93 -7.35 9.72 -4.74
CA GLY A 93 -7.50 8.92 -5.96
C GLY A 93 -6.28 8.08 -6.34
N ARG A 94 -5.29 7.89 -5.46
CA ARG A 94 -4.18 6.96 -5.74
C ARG A 94 -4.53 5.53 -5.37
N ALA A 95 -4.73 4.74 -6.42
CA ALA A 95 -5.14 3.35 -6.34
C ALA A 95 -4.25 2.50 -5.41
N LYS A 96 -2.92 2.60 -5.58
CA LYS A 96 -1.96 1.83 -4.78
C LYS A 96 -1.93 2.26 -3.31
N SER A 97 -2.25 3.51 -3.01
CA SER A 97 -2.40 3.96 -1.63
C SER A 97 -3.59 3.29 -0.93
N CYS A 98 -4.71 3.08 -1.62
CA CYS A 98 -5.85 2.32 -1.05
C CYS A 98 -5.44 0.89 -0.70
N MET A 99 -4.68 0.24 -1.59
CA MET A 99 -4.12 -1.09 -1.32
C MET A 99 -3.23 -1.08 -0.07
N ASN A 100 -2.31 -0.13 0.03
CA ASN A 100 -1.40 -0.05 1.17
C ASN A 100 -2.16 0.18 2.47
N THR A 101 -3.19 1.03 2.48
CA THR A 101 -4.07 1.23 3.63
C THR A 101 -4.70 -0.09 4.10
N ALA A 102 -5.24 -0.89 3.18
CA ALA A 102 -5.77 -2.21 3.51
C ALA A 102 -4.71 -3.14 4.10
N LEU A 103 -3.51 -3.19 3.49
CA LEU A 103 -2.41 -4.02 3.96
C LEU A 103 -1.88 -3.59 5.34
N ASP A 104 -1.83 -2.30 5.62
CA ASP A 104 -1.42 -1.77 6.92
C ASP A 104 -2.40 -2.21 8.01
N ILE A 105 -3.71 -2.13 7.77
CA ILE A 105 -4.74 -2.62 8.72
C ILE A 105 -4.61 -4.14 8.95
N ILE A 106 -4.35 -4.91 7.88
CA ILE A 106 -4.18 -6.37 7.96
C ILE A 106 -2.90 -6.73 8.70
N SER A 107 -1.80 -5.99 8.54
CA SER A 107 -0.46 -6.43 8.92
C SER A 107 0.09 -5.78 10.19
N ASP A 108 -0.27 -4.53 10.47
CA ASP A 108 0.21 -3.74 11.60
C ASP A 108 -0.83 -3.67 12.73
N GLY A 109 -0.46 -4.24 13.90
CA GLY A 109 -1.33 -4.24 15.07
C GLY A 109 -1.55 -2.86 15.68
N ASN A 110 -0.59 -1.93 15.55
CA ASN A 110 -0.72 -0.57 16.06
C ASN A 110 -1.72 0.21 15.20
N VAL A 111 -1.66 0.06 13.88
CA VAL A 111 -2.64 0.65 12.96
C VAL A 111 -4.04 0.16 13.31
N ARG A 112 -4.24 -1.14 13.50
CA ARG A 112 -5.55 -1.71 13.83
C ARG A 112 -6.15 -1.15 15.13
N GLN A 113 -5.33 -0.82 16.13
CA GLN A 113 -5.78 -0.24 17.40
C GLN A 113 -6.23 1.22 17.28
N VAL A 114 -5.70 1.96 16.30
CA VAL A 114 -5.98 3.40 16.13
C VAL A 114 -6.98 3.69 14.99
N VAL A 115 -7.32 2.66 14.21
CA VAL A 115 -8.38 2.77 13.21
C VAL A 115 -9.70 2.95 13.95
N ASP A 116 -10.22 4.17 13.92
CA ASP A 116 -11.49 4.57 14.52
C ASP A 116 -12.67 4.08 13.67
N GLU A 117 -12.78 2.74 13.55
CA GLU A 117 -13.88 2.07 12.86
C GLU A 117 -14.38 0.94 13.75
N GLU A 118 -15.70 0.82 13.91
CA GLU A 118 -16.29 -0.32 14.65
C GLU A 118 -15.92 -1.67 14.03
N LYS A 119 -15.64 -1.68 12.72
CA LYS A 119 -15.33 -2.86 11.92
C LYS A 119 -14.14 -2.57 10.98
N PRO A 120 -12.89 -2.57 11.49
CA PRO A 120 -11.70 -2.29 10.68
C PRO A 120 -11.52 -3.26 9.49
N ASP A 121 -12.08 -4.46 9.61
CA ASP A 121 -12.08 -5.46 8.54
C ASP A 121 -13.03 -5.12 7.39
N LEU A 122 -14.11 -4.38 7.65
CA LEU A 122 -14.96 -3.83 6.59
C LEU A 122 -14.20 -2.76 5.80
N LEU A 123 -13.48 -1.89 6.52
CA LEU A 123 -12.62 -0.87 5.91
C LEU A 123 -11.55 -1.51 5.00
N VAL A 124 -11.00 -2.68 5.36
CA VAL A 124 -10.08 -3.43 4.49
C VAL A 124 -10.73 -3.75 3.14
N VAL A 125 -11.95 -4.32 3.15
CA VAL A 125 -12.67 -4.70 1.92
C VAL A 125 -13.00 -3.46 1.09
N GLU A 126 -13.44 -2.38 1.74
CA GLU A 126 -13.74 -1.10 1.08
C GLU A 126 -12.51 -0.48 0.43
N MET A 127 -11.36 -0.49 1.12
CA MET A 127 -10.11 0.05 0.57
C MET A 127 -9.61 -0.77 -0.61
N LEU A 128 -9.73 -2.10 -0.56
CA LEU A 128 -9.39 -2.98 -1.70
C LEU A 128 -10.33 -2.76 -2.89
N ASP A 129 -11.64 -2.67 -2.65
CA ASP A 129 -12.60 -2.38 -3.73
C ASP A 129 -12.34 -1.02 -4.37
N ARG A 130 -12.13 0.02 -3.56
CA ARG A 130 -11.78 1.35 -4.05
C ARG A 130 -10.49 1.35 -4.85
N GLY A 131 -9.43 0.72 -4.34
CA GLY A 131 -8.16 0.57 -5.06
C GLY A 131 -8.33 -0.14 -6.41
N CYS A 132 -9.16 -1.17 -6.45
CA CYS A 132 -9.50 -1.89 -7.67
C CYS A 132 -10.26 -1.01 -8.67
N ASN A 133 -11.23 -0.21 -8.20
CA ASN A 133 -11.99 0.72 -9.03
C ASN A 133 -11.15 1.88 -9.57
N LEU A 134 -10.08 2.24 -8.86
CA LEU A 134 -9.06 3.18 -9.32
C LEU A 134 -7.98 2.55 -10.23
N GLY A 135 -8.06 1.25 -10.53
CA GLY A 135 -7.16 0.57 -11.46
C GLY A 135 -5.92 -0.06 -10.85
N CYS A 136 -5.87 -0.27 -9.53
CA CYS A 136 -4.82 -1.10 -8.92
C CYS A 136 -5.16 -2.58 -9.10
N ASP A 137 -4.37 -3.24 -9.95
CA ASP A 137 -4.47 -4.65 -10.30
C ASP A 137 -4.32 -5.56 -9.06
N ASP A 138 -3.35 -5.27 -8.19
CA ASP A 138 -3.15 -5.96 -6.91
C ASP A 138 -4.32 -5.78 -5.94
N SER A 139 -4.98 -4.60 -5.94
CA SER A 139 -6.19 -4.40 -5.11
C SER A 139 -7.35 -5.25 -5.60
N CYS A 140 -7.55 -5.33 -6.92
CA CYS A 140 -8.57 -6.21 -7.50
C CYS A 140 -8.27 -7.67 -7.15
N TYR A 141 -7.03 -8.10 -7.29
CA TYR A 141 -6.60 -9.44 -6.94
C TYR A 141 -6.93 -9.74 -5.47
N LEU A 142 -6.48 -8.90 -4.52
CA LEU A 142 -6.74 -9.09 -3.09
C LEU A 142 -8.24 -9.05 -2.73
N ALA A 143 -9.03 -8.18 -3.37
CA ALA A 143 -10.49 -8.16 -3.21
C ALA A 143 -11.13 -9.48 -3.66
N GLY A 144 -10.68 -10.03 -4.80
CA GLY A 144 -11.09 -11.36 -5.26
C GLY A 144 -10.76 -12.45 -4.23
N GLY A 145 -9.59 -12.36 -3.62
CA GLY A 145 -9.20 -13.18 -2.47
C GLY A 145 -10.18 -13.11 -1.30
N ALA A 146 -10.60 -11.90 -0.93
CA ALA A 146 -11.52 -11.67 0.18
C ALA A 146 -12.87 -12.38 -0.06
N TYR A 147 -13.43 -12.24 -1.26
CA TYR A 147 -14.67 -12.95 -1.63
C TYR A 147 -14.49 -14.45 -1.80
N LEU A 148 -13.30 -14.93 -2.19
CA LEU A 148 -13.06 -16.36 -2.40
C LEU A 148 -13.11 -17.16 -1.10
N VAL A 149 -12.61 -16.59 0.00
CA VAL A 149 -12.56 -17.25 1.31
C VAL A 149 -13.63 -16.75 2.28
N GLY A 150 -14.13 -15.54 2.10
CA GLY A 150 -15.02 -14.86 3.04
C GLY A 150 -14.30 -14.35 4.30
N VAL A 151 -14.94 -13.44 5.01
CA VAL A 151 -14.50 -12.86 6.29
C VAL A 151 -15.61 -13.12 7.32
N PRO A 152 -15.37 -13.94 8.37
CA PRO A 152 -16.41 -14.31 9.34
C PRO A 152 -17.15 -13.10 9.91
N GLY A 153 -18.48 -13.12 9.83
CA GLY A 153 -19.35 -12.07 10.35
C GLY A 153 -19.38 -10.76 9.55
N LEU A 154 -18.67 -10.68 8.42
CA LEU A 154 -18.51 -9.44 7.64
C LEU A 154 -18.69 -9.62 6.14
N LEU A 155 -18.07 -10.65 5.55
CA LEU A 155 -18.08 -10.89 4.12
C LEU A 155 -18.35 -12.36 3.85
N GLU A 156 -19.49 -12.67 3.24
CA GLU A 156 -19.76 -14.04 2.84
C GLU A 156 -18.87 -14.46 1.67
N LYS A 157 -18.48 -15.73 1.67
CA LYS A 157 -17.78 -16.32 0.54
C LYS A 157 -18.67 -16.24 -0.70
N ASN A 158 -18.16 -15.65 -1.77
CA ASN A 158 -18.82 -15.55 -3.06
C ASN A 158 -17.83 -15.78 -4.21
N VAL A 159 -17.82 -17.01 -4.73
CA VAL A 159 -16.91 -17.42 -5.81
C VAL A 159 -17.17 -16.66 -7.11
N SER A 160 -18.43 -16.32 -7.41
CA SER A 160 -18.77 -15.56 -8.62
C SER A 160 -18.20 -14.13 -8.55
N THR A 161 -18.33 -13.47 -7.40
CA THR A 161 -17.73 -12.15 -7.18
C THR A 161 -16.21 -12.22 -7.21
N ALA A 162 -15.60 -13.22 -6.57
CA ALA A 162 -14.16 -13.45 -6.61
C ALA A 162 -13.64 -13.57 -8.05
N TYR A 163 -14.32 -14.37 -8.89
CA TYR A 163 -13.99 -14.54 -10.30
C TYR A 163 -14.04 -13.20 -11.08
N LYS A 164 -15.04 -12.34 -10.83
CA LYS A 164 -15.14 -11.02 -11.48
C LYS A 164 -13.95 -10.12 -11.13
N TYR A 165 -13.52 -10.12 -9.86
CA TYR A 165 -12.35 -9.38 -9.44
C TYR A 165 -11.06 -9.93 -10.07
N ASP A 166 -10.89 -11.25 -10.13
CA ASP A 166 -9.72 -11.87 -10.78
C ASP A 166 -9.69 -11.55 -12.28
N VAL A 167 -10.84 -11.56 -12.99
CA VAL A 167 -10.93 -11.12 -14.39
C VAL A 167 -10.45 -9.67 -14.53
N LYS A 168 -10.95 -8.77 -13.70
CA LYS A 168 -10.56 -7.35 -13.74
C LYS A 168 -9.08 -7.16 -13.41
N ALA A 169 -8.57 -7.84 -12.38
CA ALA A 169 -7.16 -7.81 -12.01
C ALA A 169 -6.27 -8.30 -13.16
N CYS A 170 -6.64 -9.38 -13.82
CA CYS A 170 -5.92 -9.92 -14.98
C CYS A 170 -5.92 -8.93 -16.16
N GLN A 171 -7.06 -8.30 -16.46
CA GLN A 171 -7.16 -7.25 -17.48
C GLN A 171 -6.28 -6.04 -17.18
N LEU A 172 -6.05 -5.73 -15.90
CA LEU A 172 -5.14 -4.68 -15.44
C LEU A 172 -3.67 -5.13 -15.38
N GLY A 173 -3.36 -6.39 -15.72
CA GLY A 173 -2.00 -6.92 -15.81
C GLY A 173 -1.54 -7.76 -14.62
N ASN A 174 -2.42 -8.06 -13.66
CA ASN A 174 -2.06 -8.91 -12.53
C ASN A 174 -1.85 -10.37 -12.97
N LYS A 175 -0.59 -10.79 -12.99
CA LYS A 175 -0.19 -12.12 -13.48
C LYS A 175 -0.75 -13.26 -12.62
N LEU A 176 -0.89 -13.05 -11.31
CA LEU A 176 -1.41 -14.07 -10.39
C LEU A 176 -2.91 -14.28 -10.61
N ALA A 177 -3.66 -13.19 -10.81
CA ALA A 177 -5.07 -13.27 -11.17
C ALA A 177 -5.27 -14.01 -12.52
N CYS A 178 -4.45 -13.71 -13.53
CA CYS A 178 -4.51 -14.45 -14.80
C CYS A 178 -4.23 -15.95 -14.62
N ALA A 179 -3.26 -16.30 -13.76
CA ALA A 179 -2.93 -17.70 -13.47
C ALA A 179 -4.03 -18.42 -12.68
N ASN A 180 -4.79 -17.71 -11.81
CA ASN A 180 -6.00 -18.24 -11.18
C ASN A 180 -7.05 -18.60 -12.23
N LEU A 181 -7.33 -17.68 -13.16
CA LEU A 181 -8.35 -17.85 -14.20
C LEU A 181 -8.01 -18.98 -15.17
N SER A 182 -6.72 -19.18 -15.47
CA SER A 182 -6.27 -20.27 -16.34
C SER A 182 -6.19 -21.63 -15.63
N GLY A 183 -6.49 -21.70 -14.33
CA GLY A 183 -6.32 -22.91 -13.52
C GLY A 183 -4.86 -23.34 -13.33
N ALA A 184 -3.89 -22.45 -13.61
CA ALA A 184 -2.46 -22.74 -13.52
C ALA A 184 -1.94 -22.69 -12.07
N LEU A 185 -2.66 -22.04 -11.15
CA LEU A 185 -2.39 -22.06 -9.72
C LEU A 185 -3.28 -23.11 -9.03
N PRO A 186 -2.71 -24.13 -8.36
CA PRO A 186 -3.49 -25.00 -7.51
C PRO A 186 -4.17 -24.20 -6.40
N ILE A 187 -5.44 -24.50 -6.07
CA ILE A 187 -6.17 -23.91 -4.91
C ILE A 187 -5.35 -24.03 -3.59
N LYS A 188 -4.38 -24.97 -3.55
CA LYS A 188 -3.48 -25.23 -2.42
C LYS A 188 -2.16 -24.45 -2.41
N THR A 189 -1.77 -23.71 -3.45
CA THR A 189 -0.52 -22.92 -3.41
C THR A 189 -0.75 -21.60 -2.68
N VAL A 190 -0.80 -21.69 -1.36
CA VAL A 190 -0.87 -20.54 -0.46
C VAL A 190 0.56 -20.00 -0.27
N GLY A 191 1.18 -19.53 -1.36
CA GLY A 191 2.43 -18.79 -1.27
C GLY A 191 2.22 -17.46 -0.54
N PRO A 192 3.27 -16.83 0.03
CA PRO A 192 3.14 -15.57 0.78
C PRO A 192 2.53 -14.40 -0.02
N MET A 193 2.55 -14.50 -1.36
CA MET A 193 1.93 -13.54 -2.29
C MET A 193 0.57 -13.99 -2.85
N SER A 194 0.02 -15.12 -2.41
CA SER A 194 -1.32 -15.55 -2.84
C SER A 194 -2.42 -14.75 -2.13
N ASN A 195 -3.50 -14.47 -2.86
CA ASN A 195 -4.75 -13.94 -2.30
C ASN A 195 -5.20 -14.66 -1.03
N ALA A 196 -5.12 -15.99 -1.06
CA ALA A 196 -5.49 -16.83 0.06
C ALA A 196 -4.61 -16.61 1.29
N PHE A 197 -3.32 -16.29 1.13
CA PHE A 197 -2.41 -16.10 2.28
C PHE A 197 -2.72 -14.82 3.05
N GLN A 198 -2.82 -13.68 2.35
CA GLN A 198 -3.05 -12.38 2.99
C GLN A 198 -4.44 -12.33 3.65
N VAL A 199 -5.45 -12.90 3.01
CA VAL A 199 -6.80 -12.96 3.58
C VAL A 199 -6.88 -14.00 4.70
N ARG A 200 -6.17 -15.12 4.63
CA ARG A 200 -6.10 -16.08 5.74
C ARG A 200 -5.42 -15.48 6.98
N ARG A 201 -4.45 -14.58 6.79
CA ARG A 201 -3.88 -13.81 7.91
C ARG A 201 -4.93 -12.91 8.57
N LEU A 202 -5.79 -12.27 7.77
CA LEU A 202 -6.93 -11.51 8.27
C LEU A 202 -7.92 -12.41 9.05
N GLN A 203 -8.30 -13.55 8.49
CA GLN A 203 -9.19 -14.52 9.15
C GLN A 203 -8.62 -15.02 10.50
N LEU A 204 -7.33 -15.35 10.54
CA LEU A 204 -6.69 -15.82 11.78
C LEU A 204 -6.72 -14.74 12.88
N LYS A 205 -6.55 -13.46 12.51
CA LYS A 205 -6.67 -12.35 13.45
C LYS A 205 -8.11 -12.18 13.96
N ILE A 206 -9.09 -12.20 13.06
CA ILE A 206 -10.51 -12.09 13.41
C ILE A 206 -10.94 -13.24 14.33
N ASN A 207 -10.57 -14.47 13.99
CA ASN A 207 -10.91 -15.63 14.81
C ASN A 207 -10.28 -15.55 16.22
N LYS A 208 -9.05 -15.03 16.31
CA LYS A 208 -8.41 -14.78 17.61
C LYS A 208 -9.18 -13.73 18.42
N GLU A 209 -9.53 -12.60 17.82
CA GLU A 209 -10.30 -11.53 18.49
C GLU A 209 -11.70 -12.01 18.93
N LEU A 210 -12.38 -12.79 18.09
CA LEU A 210 -13.66 -13.42 18.45
C LEU A 210 -13.50 -14.40 19.62
N SER A 211 -12.43 -15.18 19.65
CA SER A 211 -12.15 -16.12 20.75
C SER A 211 -11.82 -15.41 22.07
N GLU A 212 -11.18 -14.24 22.00
CA GLU A 212 -10.84 -13.42 23.17
C GLU A 212 -12.05 -12.66 23.73
N LYS A 213 -13.01 -12.28 22.86
CA LYS A 213 -14.27 -11.63 23.24
C LYS A 213 -15.39 -12.61 23.64
N SER A 214 -15.21 -13.91 23.41
CA SER A 214 -16.18 -14.93 23.83
C SER A 214 -16.14 -15.11 25.35
N PRO A 215 -17.27 -15.01 26.08
CA PRO A 215 -17.26 -15.28 27.51
C PRO A 215 -16.81 -16.72 27.74
N LYS A 216 -15.75 -16.90 28.54
CA LYS A 216 -15.36 -18.24 29.02
C LYS A 216 -16.58 -18.81 29.74
N LEU A 217 -17.22 -19.84 29.16
CA LEU A 217 -18.25 -20.56 29.90
C LEU A 217 -17.60 -21.03 31.21
N PRO A 218 -18.24 -20.79 32.37
CA PRO A 218 -17.75 -21.36 33.61
C PRO A 218 -17.67 -22.86 33.44
N ALA A 219 -16.50 -23.43 33.73
CA ALA A 219 -16.32 -24.88 33.73
C ALA A 219 -17.38 -25.47 34.66
N THR A 220 -18.29 -26.26 34.08
CA THR A 220 -19.25 -27.05 34.85
C THR A 220 -18.46 -28.08 35.63
N THR A 221 -18.34 -27.86 36.94
CA THR A 221 -17.91 -28.84 37.95
C THR A 221 -18.92 -29.96 38.09
#